data_AF-A0A916HUL7-F1
#
_entry.id   AF-A0A916HUL7-F1
#
_cell.length_a   1.000
_cell.length_b   1.000
_cell.length_c   1.000
_cell.angle_alpha   90.00
_cell.angle_beta   90.00
_cell.angle_gamma   90.00
#
_symmetry.space_group_name_H-M   'P 1'
#
loop_
_entity.id
_entity.type
_entity.pdbx_description
1 polymer ?
#
loop_
_entity_poly.entity_id
_entity_poly.type
_entity_poly.pdbx_seq_one_letter_code
_entity_poly.pdbx_strand_id
1 'polypeptide(L)'
;MSEGELDILITRVVDGRASHEDWRRLEALAGQDAGVWRDLAQAQRDDQILRRAVGMAVGVAASVELPAPVAHEAHRARFQVGERTRRVAMWGGWAAAALVTLAFVSKQPPGGTPQQANTGGPILSAADALSKYIAQGQREGRVINEMPDKVLVNTQPLADGQGYDVVYFRLIMERDRVPDLYRFSSDELGQPVPVRVVIPQISTNVTNPL
;
A
#
# COMPACT_ATOMS: atom_id res chain seq x y z
N MET A 1 -17.25 -13.42 31.15
CA MET A 1 -16.09 -13.44 30.25
C MET A 1 -16.25 -12.27 29.29
N SER A 2 -15.19 -11.58 28.89
CA SER A 2 -15.32 -10.48 27.93
C SER A 2 -15.57 -11.06 26.53
N GLU A 3 -16.40 -10.38 25.75
CA GLU A 3 -16.69 -10.70 24.34
C GLU A 3 -15.40 -10.92 23.53
N GLY A 4 -14.37 -10.09 23.77
CA GLY A 4 -13.07 -10.22 23.12
C GLY A 4 -12.29 -11.51 23.43
N GLU A 5 -12.52 -12.17 24.57
CA GLU A 5 -11.84 -13.45 24.86
C GLU A 5 -12.41 -14.60 24.00
N LEU A 6 -13.72 -14.58 23.76
CA LEU A 6 -14.38 -15.55 22.87
C LEU A 6 -13.92 -15.37 21.43
N ASP A 7 -13.85 -14.14 20.94
CA ASP A 7 -13.38 -13.82 19.58
C ASP A 7 -11.96 -14.31 19.34
N ILE A 8 -11.06 -14.17 20.32
CA ILE A 8 -9.69 -14.68 20.24
C ILE A 8 -9.67 -16.21 20.13
N LEU A 9 -10.49 -16.92 20.92
CA LEU A 9 -10.60 -18.38 20.85
C LEU A 9 -11.13 -18.84 19.49
N ILE A 10 -12.21 -18.23 19.01
CA ILE A 10 -12.79 -18.54 17.69
C ILE A 10 -11.75 -18.30 16.58
N THR A 11 -11.07 -17.16 16.59
CA THR A 11 -10.03 -16.82 15.61
C THR A 11 -8.92 -17.86 15.60
N ARG A 12 -8.41 -18.28 16.76
CA ARG A 12 -7.38 -19.33 16.86
C ARG A 12 -7.84 -20.67 16.31
N VAL A 13 -9.10 -21.04 16.53
CA VAL A 13 -9.68 -22.29 15.99
C VAL A 13 -9.76 -22.23 14.47
N VAL A 14 -10.28 -21.13 13.91
CA VAL A 14 -10.39 -20.92 12.45
C VAL A 14 -9.02 -20.92 11.77
N ASP A 15 -8.01 -20.33 12.41
CA ASP A 15 -6.63 -20.32 11.92
C ASP A 15 -5.91 -21.68 12.03
N GLY A 16 -6.53 -22.69 12.67
CA GLY A 16 -5.90 -23.99 12.94
C GLY A 16 -4.77 -23.91 13.97
N ARG A 17 -4.78 -22.90 14.83
CA ARG A 17 -3.76 -22.64 15.88
C ARG A 17 -4.26 -22.94 17.29
N ALA A 18 -5.51 -23.34 17.45
CA ALA A 18 -6.09 -23.66 18.75
C ALA A 18 -5.42 -24.90 19.37
N SER A 19 -4.98 -24.74 20.62
CA SER A 19 -4.50 -25.84 21.46
C SER A 19 -5.67 -26.67 22.01
N HIS A 20 -5.37 -27.83 22.60
CA HIS A 20 -6.38 -28.63 23.33
C HIS A 20 -7.01 -27.86 24.51
N GLU A 21 -6.30 -26.90 25.09
CA GLU A 21 -6.87 -26.05 26.15
C GLU A 21 -7.86 -25.04 25.58
N ASP A 22 -7.55 -24.40 24.45
CA ASP A 22 -8.46 -23.49 23.76
C ASP A 22 -9.77 -24.19 23.40
N TRP A 23 -9.70 -25.43 22.89
CA TRP A 23 -10.88 -26.24 22.58
C TRP A 23 -11.74 -26.56 23.81
N ARG A 24 -11.11 -26.95 24.93
CA ARG A 24 -11.85 -27.21 26.18
C ARG A 24 -12.51 -25.94 26.72
N ARG A 25 -11.85 -24.78 26.60
CA ARG A 25 -12.43 -23.49 27.01
C ARG A 25 -13.63 -23.14 26.13
N LEU A 26 -13.49 -23.28 24.80
CA LEU A 26 -14.59 -23.04 23.85
C LEU A 26 -15.78 -23.97 24.12
N GLU A 27 -15.54 -25.25 24.38
CA GLU A 27 -16.59 -26.23 24.70
C GLU A 27 -17.29 -25.90 26.03
N ALA A 28 -16.53 -25.50 27.06
CA ALA A 28 -17.10 -25.06 28.33
C ALA A 28 -18.01 -23.83 28.16
N LEU A 29 -17.62 -22.88 27.30
CA LEU A 29 -18.44 -21.71 26.97
C LEU A 29 -19.68 -22.11 26.18
N ALA A 30 -19.53 -23.00 25.21
CA ALA A 30 -20.64 -23.46 24.39
C ALA A 30 -21.65 -24.33 25.18
N GLY A 31 -21.21 -24.96 26.27
CA GLY A 31 -22.09 -25.63 27.23
C GLY A 31 -22.97 -24.66 28.02
N GLN A 32 -22.57 -23.40 28.16
CA GLN A 32 -23.36 -22.33 28.77
C GLN A 32 -24.21 -21.60 27.73
N ASP A 33 -23.68 -21.42 26.51
CA ASP A 33 -24.36 -20.75 25.41
C ASP A 33 -24.14 -21.50 24.08
N ALA A 34 -25.20 -22.15 23.57
CA ALA A 34 -25.17 -22.83 22.29
C ALA A 34 -24.95 -21.89 21.08
N GLY A 35 -25.13 -20.58 21.25
CA GLY A 35 -24.81 -19.55 20.25
C GLY A 35 -23.34 -19.56 19.82
N VAL A 36 -22.43 -19.90 20.72
CA VAL A 36 -20.98 -20.01 20.44
C VAL A 36 -20.69 -20.95 19.26
N TRP A 37 -21.41 -22.07 19.16
CA TRP A 37 -21.24 -22.99 18.03
C TRP A 37 -21.71 -22.40 16.71
N ARG A 38 -22.75 -21.57 16.73
CA ARG A 38 -23.24 -20.85 15.55
C ARG A 38 -22.19 -19.84 15.09
N ASP A 39 -21.60 -19.09 16.02
CA ASP A 39 -20.60 -18.07 15.72
C ASP A 39 -19.32 -18.71 15.16
N LEU A 40 -18.85 -19.81 15.75
CA LEU A 40 -17.72 -20.58 15.21
C LEU A 40 -18.02 -21.10 13.79
N ALA A 41 -19.20 -21.68 13.56
CA ALA A 41 -19.58 -22.20 12.25
C ALA A 41 -19.68 -21.08 11.20
N GLN A 42 -20.16 -19.89 11.59
CA GLN A 42 -20.21 -18.73 10.73
C GLN A 42 -18.79 -18.23 10.38
N ALA A 43 -17.91 -18.10 11.38
CA ALA A 43 -16.51 -17.71 11.16
C ALA A 43 -15.77 -18.71 10.25
N GLN A 44 -15.97 -20.02 10.42
CA GLN A 44 -15.40 -21.04 9.53
C GLN A 44 -15.92 -20.95 8.10
N ARG A 45 -17.22 -20.65 7.92
CA ARG A 45 -17.80 -20.43 6.58
C ARG A 45 -17.18 -19.21 5.91
N ASP A 46 -17.04 -18.11 6.64
CA ASP A 46 -16.49 -16.86 6.11
C ASP A 46 -15.00 -17.02 5.74
N ASP A 47 -14.20 -17.72 6.55
CA ASP A 47 -12.81 -18.08 6.20
C ASP A 47 -12.74 -18.95 4.93
N GLN A 48 -13.61 -19.96 4.77
CA GLN A 48 -13.65 -20.78 3.55
C GLN A 48 -13.99 -19.96 2.31
N ILE A 49 -14.94 -19.03 2.40
CA ILE A 49 -15.31 -18.13 1.30
C ILE A 49 -14.11 -17.24 0.93
N LEU A 50 -13.46 -16.64 1.93
CA LEU A 50 -12.30 -15.79 1.73
C LEU A 50 -11.13 -16.55 1.10
N ARG A 51 -10.78 -17.73 1.64
CA ARG A 51 -9.70 -18.59 1.09
C ARG A 51 -9.97 -18.97 -0.35
N ARG A 52 -11.22 -19.28 -0.70
CA ARG A 52 -11.60 -19.58 -2.09
C ARG A 52 -11.44 -18.36 -3.00
N ALA A 53 -11.90 -17.19 -2.56
CA ALA A 53 -11.77 -15.95 -3.32
C ALA A 53 -10.30 -15.57 -3.57
N VAL A 54 -9.46 -15.63 -2.52
CA VAL A 54 -8.02 -15.40 -2.62
C VAL A 54 -7.36 -16.42 -3.54
N GLY A 55 -7.71 -17.70 -3.43
CA GLY A 55 -7.20 -18.76 -4.30
C GLY A 55 -7.51 -18.50 -5.78
N MET A 56 -8.73 -18.04 -6.10
CA MET A 56 -9.09 -17.66 -7.47
C MET A 56 -8.27 -16.45 -7.96
N ALA A 57 -8.10 -15.43 -7.13
CA ALA A 57 -7.31 -14.24 -7.48
C ALA A 57 -5.82 -14.57 -7.72
N VAL A 58 -5.22 -15.41 -6.86
CA VAL A 58 -3.85 -15.89 -7.03
C VAL A 58 -3.72 -16.76 -8.29
N GLY A 59 -4.73 -17.56 -8.61
CA GLY A 59 -4.77 -18.35 -9.84
C GLY A 59 -4.70 -17.48 -11.10
N VAL A 60 -5.42 -16.35 -11.13
CA VAL A 60 -5.32 -15.38 -12.24
C VAL A 60 -3.91 -14.78 -12.30
N ALA A 61 -3.34 -14.35 -11.18
CA ALA A 61 -1.99 -13.80 -11.14
C ALA A 61 -0.92 -14.81 -11.62
N ALA A 62 -1.08 -16.09 -11.28
CA ALA A 62 -0.19 -17.16 -11.71
C ALA A 62 -0.30 -17.48 -13.22
N SER A 63 -1.41 -17.11 -13.87
CA SER A 63 -1.62 -17.29 -15.31
C SER A 63 -1.02 -16.19 -16.18
N VAL A 64 -0.57 -15.08 -15.57
CA VAL A 64 0.09 -13.99 -16.29
C VAL A 64 1.51 -14.44 -16.63
N GLU A 65 1.71 -14.87 -17.87
CA GLU A 65 3.05 -15.08 -18.42
C GLU A 65 3.79 -13.73 -18.41
N LEU A 66 4.81 -13.64 -17.55
CA LEU A 66 5.78 -12.56 -17.68
C LEU A 66 6.51 -12.76 -19.00
N PRO A 67 6.73 -11.69 -19.80
CA PRO A 67 7.53 -11.79 -21.00
C PRO A 67 8.81 -12.52 -20.65
N ALA A 68 9.04 -13.67 -21.31
CA ALA A 68 10.28 -14.42 -21.15
C ALA A 68 11.39 -13.38 -21.23
N PRO A 69 12.28 -13.28 -20.22
CA PRO A 69 13.29 -12.23 -20.19
C PRO A 69 14.02 -12.36 -21.52
N VAL A 70 13.75 -11.43 -22.43
CA VAL A 70 14.29 -11.47 -23.78
C VAL A 70 15.76 -11.53 -23.53
N ALA A 71 16.37 -12.66 -23.82
CA ALA A 71 17.74 -12.93 -23.42
C ALA A 71 18.54 -11.80 -24.05
N HIS A 72 18.91 -10.80 -23.25
CA HIS A 72 19.93 -9.84 -23.61
C HIS A 72 21.23 -10.64 -23.63
N GLU A 73 21.38 -11.51 -24.63
CA GLU A 73 22.62 -12.19 -24.98
C GLU A 73 23.74 -11.16 -25.21
N ALA A 74 23.37 -9.91 -25.55
CA ALA A 74 24.26 -8.77 -25.61
C ALA A 74 24.86 -8.33 -24.25
N HIS A 75 24.32 -8.77 -23.11
CA HIS A 75 24.88 -8.45 -21.78
C HIS A 75 25.66 -9.60 -21.12
N ARG A 76 25.45 -10.87 -21.51
CA ARG A 76 26.21 -11.99 -20.92
C ARG A 76 27.70 -11.99 -21.30
N ALA A 77 28.09 -11.38 -22.42
CA ALA A 77 29.51 -11.25 -22.80
C ALA A 77 30.30 -10.20 -21.99
N ARG A 78 29.65 -9.38 -21.15
CA ARG A 78 30.34 -8.34 -20.34
C ARG A 78 30.34 -8.57 -18.82
N PHE A 79 29.75 -9.66 -18.34
CA PHE A 79 29.68 -9.96 -16.90
C PHE A 79 30.47 -11.21 -16.46
N GLN A 80 31.61 -11.48 -17.12
CA GLN A 80 32.70 -12.23 -16.47
C GLN A 80 33.61 -11.32 -15.62
N VAL A 81 33.19 -10.09 -15.31
CA VAL A 81 33.86 -9.23 -14.34
C VAL A 81 33.41 -9.60 -12.92
N GLY A 82 34.05 -10.66 -12.41
CA GLY A 82 34.34 -10.95 -11.01
C GLY A 82 33.22 -10.85 -9.98
N GLU A 83 32.93 -11.98 -9.30
CA GLU A 83 32.07 -12.10 -8.11
C GLU A 83 32.35 -11.10 -6.98
N ARG A 84 33.47 -10.36 -7.02
CA ARG A 84 33.83 -9.32 -6.05
C ARG A 84 33.09 -7.98 -6.25
N THR A 85 32.47 -7.71 -7.40
CA THR A 85 31.76 -6.44 -7.64
C THR A 85 30.30 -6.41 -7.14
N ARG A 86 29.73 -7.57 -6.81
CA ARG A 86 28.34 -7.69 -6.31
C ARG A 86 28.10 -7.00 -4.96
N ARG A 87 29.15 -6.70 -4.18
CA ARG A 87 29.04 -5.91 -2.93
C ARG A 87 29.04 -4.40 -3.14
N VAL A 88 29.50 -3.89 -4.28
CA VAL A 88 29.57 -2.44 -4.54
C VAL A 88 28.29 -1.93 -5.24
N ALA A 89 27.56 -2.81 -5.93
CA ALA A 89 26.33 -2.45 -6.62
C ALA A 89 25.18 -2.04 -5.67
N MET A 90 25.19 -2.45 -4.39
CA MET A 90 24.21 -1.97 -3.40
C MET A 90 24.47 -0.53 -2.92
N TRP A 91 25.66 0.03 -3.16
CA TRP A 91 26.01 1.40 -2.76
C TRP A 91 26.13 2.37 -3.95
N GLY A 92 26.09 1.86 -5.18
CA GLY A 92 26.23 2.68 -6.40
C GLY A 92 24.98 3.46 -6.83
N GLY A 93 23.79 3.15 -6.28
CA GLY A 93 22.54 3.82 -6.65
C GLY A 93 22.54 5.33 -6.40
N TRP A 94 23.19 5.77 -5.32
CA TRP A 94 23.27 7.19 -4.98
C TRP A 94 24.23 7.98 -5.86
N ALA A 95 25.34 7.37 -6.30
CA ALA A 95 26.31 8.03 -7.18
C ALA A 95 25.72 8.30 -8.57
N ALA A 96 24.91 7.37 -9.09
CA ALA A 96 24.18 7.56 -10.35
C ALA A 96 23.16 8.71 -10.24
N ALA A 97 22.43 8.79 -9.13
CA ALA A 97 21.52 9.91 -8.87
C ALA A 97 22.27 11.26 -8.81
N ALA A 98 23.40 11.33 -8.08
CA ALA A 98 24.20 12.55 -7.95
C ALA A 98 24.77 13.06 -9.29
N LEU A 99 25.18 12.15 -10.18
CA LEU A 99 25.68 12.52 -11.51
C LEU A 99 24.57 13.04 -12.42
N VAL A 100 23.34 12.52 -12.31
CA VAL A 100 22.18 13.07 -13.03
C VAL A 100 21.85 14.48 -12.54
N THR A 101 21.95 14.75 -11.23
CA THR A 101 21.74 16.10 -10.69
C THR A 101 22.79 17.10 -11.20
N LEU A 102 24.07 16.72 -11.23
CA LEU A 102 25.16 17.58 -11.73
C LEU A 102 25.05 17.92 -13.24
N ALA A 103 24.49 17.02 -14.04
CA ALA A 103 24.28 17.25 -15.47
C ALA A 103 23.21 18.32 -15.77
N PHE A 104 22.27 18.57 -14.86
CA PHE A 104 21.24 19.61 -15.02
C PHE A 104 21.68 20.99 -14.49
N VAL A 105 22.57 21.06 -13.49
CA VAL A 105 23.07 22.33 -12.96
C VAL A 105 24.02 23.05 -13.93
N SER A 106 24.65 22.32 -14.85
CA SER A 106 25.67 22.87 -15.76
C SER A 106 25.11 23.50 -17.05
N LYS A 107 23.79 23.49 -17.28
CA LYS A 107 23.15 24.04 -18.50
C LYS A 107 22.41 25.36 -18.26
N GLN A 108 23.00 26.30 -17.52
CA GLN A 108 22.42 27.63 -17.37
C GLN A 108 23.02 28.59 -18.42
N PRO A 109 22.22 29.11 -19.37
CA PRO A 109 22.70 30.06 -20.37
C PRO A 109 23.09 31.40 -19.72
N PRO A 110 24.20 32.04 -20.14
CA PRO A 110 24.62 33.32 -19.60
C PRO A 110 23.70 34.43 -20.15
N GLY A 111 22.86 35.03 -19.31
CA GLY A 111 22.14 36.26 -19.67
C GLY A 111 20.73 36.46 -19.10
N GLY A 112 20.14 35.47 -18.43
CA GLY A 112 18.86 35.66 -17.74
C GLY A 112 19.06 36.25 -16.34
N THR A 113 18.45 37.40 -16.04
CA THR A 113 18.28 37.84 -14.65
C THR A 113 17.63 36.71 -13.85
N PRO A 114 18.25 36.23 -12.76
CA PRO A 114 17.72 35.11 -12.01
C PRO A 114 16.41 35.55 -11.36
N GLN A 115 15.29 35.21 -11.99
CA GLN A 115 14.02 35.19 -11.32
C GLN A 115 14.14 34.11 -10.25
N GLN A 116 14.44 34.57 -9.04
CA GLN A 116 14.63 33.75 -7.86
C GLN A 116 13.29 33.04 -7.62
N ALA A 117 13.16 31.85 -8.19
CA ALA A 117 12.09 30.94 -7.83
C ALA A 117 12.19 30.80 -6.32
N ASN A 118 11.16 31.30 -5.62
CA ASN A 118 11.09 31.32 -4.18
C ASN A 118 10.80 29.90 -3.65
N THR A 119 11.58 28.92 -4.12
CA THR A 119 11.62 27.57 -3.59
C THR A 119 12.19 27.71 -2.19
N GLY A 120 11.29 27.65 -1.21
CA GLY A 120 11.58 27.86 0.21
C GLY A 120 12.84 27.10 0.65
N GLY A 121 13.54 27.71 1.61
CA GLY A 121 14.90 27.36 2.05
C GLY A 121 15.20 25.87 2.25
N PRO A 122 16.50 25.54 2.42
CA PRO A 122 17.04 24.19 2.31
C PRO A 122 16.15 23.15 2.98
N ILE A 123 15.80 22.10 2.23
CA ILE A 123 15.08 20.95 2.77
C ILE A 123 16.09 20.16 3.61
N LEU A 124 16.01 20.30 4.94
CA LEU A 124 16.94 19.68 5.88
C LEU A 124 16.65 18.19 6.08
N SER A 125 15.41 17.75 5.82
CA SER A 125 15.01 16.35 5.93
C SER A 125 13.82 15.98 5.02
N ALA A 126 13.66 14.69 4.74
CA ALA A 126 12.47 14.17 4.03
C ALA A 126 11.17 14.42 4.81
N ALA A 127 11.23 14.40 6.15
CA ALA A 127 10.09 14.71 7.02
C ALA A 127 9.64 16.17 6.87
N ASP A 128 10.60 17.10 6.73
CA ASP A 128 10.29 18.52 6.50
C ASP A 128 9.69 18.73 5.11
N ALA A 129 10.20 18.02 4.09
CA ALA A 129 9.63 18.07 2.74
C ALA A 129 8.16 17.62 2.74
N LEU A 130 7.87 16.51 3.43
CA LEU A 130 6.51 16.00 3.56
C LEU A 130 5.60 16.95 4.33
N SER A 131 6.09 17.52 5.44
CA SER A 131 5.32 18.47 6.24
C SER A 131 4.98 19.73 5.42
N LYS A 132 5.94 20.23 4.63
CA LYS A 132 5.72 21.33 3.68
C LYS A 132 4.70 20.95 2.60
N TYR A 133 4.77 19.73 2.06
CA TYR A 133 3.80 19.22 1.10
C TYR A 133 2.38 19.21 1.66
N ILE A 134 2.18 18.63 2.84
CA ILE A 134 0.87 18.57 3.50
C ILE A 134 0.33 19.98 3.76
N ALA A 135 1.16 20.87 4.33
CA ALA A 135 0.76 22.24 4.62
C ALA A 135 0.44 23.06 3.37
N GLN A 136 1.16 22.85 2.26
CA GLN A 136 0.86 23.48 0.98
C GLN A 136 -0.43 22.90 0.37
N GLY A 137 -0.55 21.57 0.32
CA GLY A 137 -1.72 20.89 -0.24
C GLY A 137 -3.01 21.18 0.51
N GLN A 138 -2.96 21.38 1.83
CA GLN A 138 -4.11 21.81 2.63
C GLN A 138 -4.53 23.24 2.29
N ARG A 139 -3.57 24.17 2.11
CA ARG A 139 -3.85 25.54 1.67
C ARG A 139 -4.47 25.60 0.28
N GLU A 140 -4.06 24.70 -0.61
CA GLU A 140 -4.63 24.56 -1.96
C GLU A 140 -5.96 23.79 -1.98
N GLY A 141 -6.37 23.19 -0.85
CA GLY A 141 -7.56 22.36 -0.78
C GLY A 141 -7.45 21.01 -1.52
N ARG A 142 -6.24 20.62 -1.90
CA ARG A 142 -5.87 19.34 -2.51
C ARG A 142 -5.69 18.25 -1.46
N VAL A 143 -5.01 18.54 -0.36
CA VAL A 143 -4.88 17.59 0.77
C VAL A 143 -6.05 17.85 1.72
N ILE A 144 -6.86 16.82 1.97
CA ILE A 144 -7.96 16.88 2.94
C ILE A 144 -7.38 16.77 4.34
N ASN A 145 -6.67 15.67 4.61
CA ASN A 145 -6.06 15.41 5.91
C ASN A 145 -5.00 14.30 5.84
N GLU A 146 -4.15 14.22 6.87
CA GLU A 146 -3.36 13.03 7.18
C GLU A 146 -4.20 12.14 8.11
N MET A 147 -4.28 10.83 7.84
CA MET A 147 -4.96 9.93 8.78
C MET A 147 -4.13 9.80 10.05
N PRO A 148 -4.74 9.94 11.25
CA PRO A 148 -4.00 9.95 12.52
C PRO A 148 -3.36 8.59 12.83
N ASP A 149 -3.96 7.51 12.35
CA ASP A 149 -3.53 6.15 12.65
C ASP A 149 -2.43 5.71 11.69
N LYS A 150 -1.22 5.57 12.24
CA LYS A 150 -0.09 4.96 11.54
C LYS A 150 -0.24 3.45 11.56
N VAL A 151 -0.29 2.83 10.39
CA VAL A 151 -0.32 1.36 10.29
C VAL A 151 1.10 0.85 10.41
N LEU A 152 1.41 0.24 11.56
CA LEU A 152 2.70 -0.38 11.82
C LEU A 152 2.87 -1.61 10.91
N VAL A 153 3.91 -1.61 10.09
CA VAL A 153 4.21 -2.70 9.14
C VAL A 153 5.20 -3.68 9.74
N ASN A 154 6.28 -3.15 10.32
CA ASN A 154 7.35 -3.96 10.87
C ASN A 154 8.05 -3.20 12.00
N THR A 155 8.52 -3.96 12.97
CA THR A 155 9.34 -3.48 14.08
C THR A 155 10.49 -4.45 14.28
N GLN A 156 11.73 -3.95 14.16
CA GLN A 156 12.92 -4.75 14.36
C GLN A 156 13.77 -4.13 15.48
N PRO A 157 14.13 -4.87 16.54
CA PRO A 157 15.04 -4.34 17.55
C PRO A 157 16.42 -4.08 16.93
N LEU A 158 17.05 -2.98 17.34
CA LEU A 158 18.41 -2.66 16.91
C LEU A 158 19.42 -3.62 17.56
N ALA A 159 20.53 -3.87 16.87
CA ALA A 159 21.53 -4.87 17.28
C ALA A 159 22.24 -4.53 18.61
N ASP A 160 22.25 -3.26 19.00
CA ASP A 160 22.78 -2.75 20.26
C ASP A 160 21.79 -2.88 21.44
N GLY A 161 20.56 -3.35 21.17
CA GLY A 161 19.47 -3.41 22.14
C GLY A 161 18.91 -2.04 22.52
N GLN A 162 19.35 -0.96 21.88
CA GLN A 162 18.94 0.41 22.18
C GLN A 162 17.87 0.88 21.19
N GLY A 163 16.70 0.25 21.25
CA GLY A 163 15.51 0.68 20.54
C GLY A 163 15.14 -0.18 19.33
N TYR A 164 14.38 0.41 18.42
CA TYR A 164 13.71 -0.30 17.33
C TYR A 164 13.80 0.50 16.03
N ASP A 165 14.02 -0.21 14.93
CA ASP A 165 13.68 0.25 13.59
C ASP A 165 12.20 -0.03 13.33
N VAL A 166 11.46 1.00 12.92
CA VAL A 166 10.00 0.95 12.79
C VAL A 166 9.60 1.39 11.39
N VAL A 167 8.96 0.49 10.66
CA VAL A 167 8.37 0.76 9.35
C VAL A 167 6.87 0.91 9.52
N TYR A 168 6.31 2.02 9.07
CA TYR A 168 4.87 2.27 9.12
C TYR A 168 4.37 2.90 7.81
N PHE A 169 3.10 2.67 7.50
CA PHE A 169 2.39 3.42 6.47
C PHE A 169 1.80 4.70 7.04
N ARG A 170 1.91 5.76 6.25
CA ARG A 170 1.26 7.04 6.50
C ARG A 170 0.30 7.30 5.35
N LEU A 171 -0.99 7.36 5.64
CA LEU A 171 -2.02 7.59 4.63
C LEU A 171 -2.36 9.09 4.58
N ILE A 172 -2.29 9.66 3.37
CA ILE A 172 -2.62 11.05 3.10
C ILE A 172 -3.84 11.04 2.19
N MET A 173 -4.91 11.71 2.63
CA MET A 173 -6.12 11.84 1.83
C MET A 173 -6.01 13.06 0.94
N GLU A 174 -6.02 12.84 -0.37
CA GLU A 174 -6.07 13.89 -1.37
C GLU A 174 -7.42 13.93 -2.07
N ARG A 175 -7.83 15.13 -2.44
CA ARG A 175 -8.97 15.44 -3.28
C ARG A 175 -8.45 16.00 -4.57
N ASP A 176 -8.74 15.30 -5.65
CA ASP A 176 -8.52 15.82 -7.00
C ASP A 176 -9.86 15.99 -7.72
N ARG A 177 -9.92 16.97 -8.61
CA ARG A 177 -11.10 17.21 -9.46
C ARG A 177 -10.73 16.85 -10.88
N VAL A 178 -11.12 15.66 -11.30
CA VAL A 178 -10.93 15.20 -12.67
C VAL A 178 -12.14 15.57 -13.53
N PRO A 179 -11.95 16.04 -14.78
CA PRO A 179 -13.05 16.36 -15.68
C PRO A 179 -13.79 15.11 -16.14
N ASP A 180 -13.07 14.00 -16.26
CA ASP A 180 -13.59 12.70 -16.67
C ASP A 180 -13.08 11.62 -15.73
N LEU A 181 -13.98 10.75 -15.29
CA LEU A 181 -13.65 9.56 -14.53
C LEU A 181 -13.82 8.34 -15.44
N TYR A 182 -12.83 7.46 -15.47
CA TYR A 182 -12.87 6.22 -16.23
C TYR A 182 -12.77 5.03 -15.27
N ARG A 183 -13.48 3.94 -15.57
CA ARG A 183 -13.33 2.65 -14.93
C ARG A 183 -12.86 1.63 -15.96
N PHE A 184 -12.02 0.68 -15.54
CA PHE A 184 -11.72 -0.46 -16.39
C PHE A 184 -12.90 -1.44 -16.38
N SER A 185 -13.30 -1.88 -17.56
CA SER A 185 -14.24 -2.97 -17.78
C SER A 185 -13.61 -3.99 -18.73
N SER A 186 -14.30 -5.09 -19.03
CA SER A 186 -13.83 -6.09 -19.99
C SER A 186 -14.75 -6.08 -21.20
N ASP A 187 -14.17 -6.11 -22.40
CA ASP A 187 -14.92 -6.32 -23.64
C ASP A 187 -15.33 -7.80 -23.82
N GLU A 188 -15.97 -8.12 -24.95
CA GLU A 188 -16.42 -9.48 -25.27
C GLU A 188 -15.26 -10.49 -25.44
N LEU A 189 -14.02 -10.00 -25.64
CA LEU A 189 -12.80 -10.79 -25.74
C LEU A 189 -12.04 -10.86 -24.40
N GLY A 190 -12.61 -10.29 -23.33
CA GLY A 190 -12.00 -10.24 -22.00
C GLY A 190 -10.89 -9.21 -21.85
N GLN A 191 -10.67 -8.34 -22.83
CA GLN A 191 -9.62 -7.31 -22.78
C GLN A 191 -10.06 -6.12 -21.94
N PRO A 192 -9.17 -5.53 -21.12
CA PRO A 192 -9.52 -4.37 -20.32
C PRO A 192 -9.73 -3.13 -21.20
N VAL A 193 -10.94 -2.57 -21.18
CA VAL A 193 -11.32 -1.36 -21.91
C VAL A 193 -11.71 -0.24 -20.93
N PRO A 194 -11.21 1.00 -21.10
CA PRO A 194 -11.63 2.13 -20.28
C PRO A 194 -13.04 2.56 -20.66
N VAL A 195 -13.95 2.53 -19.70
CA VAL A 195 -15.34 3.00 -19.86
C VAL A 195 -15.51 4.27 -19.04
N ARG A 196 -15.96 5.34 -19.69
CA ARG A 196 -16.26 6.60 -19.00
C ARG A 196 -17.38 6.36 -17.97
N VAL A 197 -17.13 6.75 -16.73
CA VAL A 197 -18.10 6.68 -15.65
C VAL A 197 -19.06 7.85 -15.79
N VAL A 198 -20.29 7.56 -16.20
CA VAL A 198 -21.38 8.55 -16.17
C VAL A 198 -21.93 8.55 -14.75
N ILE A 199 -21.59 9.59 -13.99
CA ILE A 199 -22.15 9.79 -12.65
C ILE A 199 -23.60 10.26 -12.84
N PRO A 200 -24.61 9.49 -12.38
CA PRO A 200 -26.01 9.91 -12.47
C PRO A 200 -26.13 11.25 -11.76
N GLN A 201 -26.61 12.27 -12.48
CA GLN A 201 -26.93 13.54 -11.87
C GLN A 201 -28.11 13.29 -10.92
N ILE A 202 -27.85 13.19 -9.63
CA ILE A 202 -28.89 13.09 -8.62
C ILE A 202 -29.68 14.40 -8.72
N SER A 203 -30.85 14.31 -9.35
CA SER A 203 -31.75 15.44 -9.48
C SER A 203 -32.35 15.66 -8.11
N THR A 204 -31.77 16.57 -7.33
CA THR A 204 -32.34 17.01 -6.06
C THR A 204 -33.62 17.80 -6.36
N ASN A 205 -34.73 17.09 -6.52
CA ASN A 205 -36.06 17.67 -6.43
C ASN A 205 -36.27 18.09 -4.97
N VAL A 206 -35.80 19.29 -4.62
CA VAL A 206 -36.12 19.92 -3.35
C VAL A 206 -37.57 20.39 -3.45
N THR A 207 -38.49 19.51 -3.05
CA THR A 207 -39.89 19.88 -2.85
C THR A 207 -39.93 20.86 -1.69
N ASN A 208 -40.11 22.13 -2.01
CA ASN A 208 -40.20 23.20 -1.01
C ASN A 208 -41.48 22.98 -0.17
N PRO A 209 -41.41 22.74 1.15
CA PRO A 209 -42.60 22.71 1.98
C PRO A 209 -43.14 24.14 2.10
N LEU A 210 -44.44 24.30 1.80
CA LEU A 210 -45.21 25.54 1.93
C LEU A 210 -45.42 25.92 3.41
#